data_AF-D9MR74-F1
#
_entry.id   AF-D9MR74-F1
#
_cell.length_a   1.000
_cell.length_b   1.000
_cell.length_c   1.000
_cell.angle_alpha   90.00
_cell.angle_beta   90.00
_cell.angle_gamma   90.00
#
_symmetry.space_group_name_H-M   'P 1'
#
loop_
_entity.id
_entity.type
_entity.pdbx_description
1 polymer ?
#
loop_
_entity_poly.entity_id
_entity_poly.type
_entity_poly.pdbx_seq_one_letter_code
_entity_poly.pdbx_strand_id
1 'polypeptide(L)'
;LEKLTARYFGVEDAIVFGMGFATNALNLPSLLGPNCMVVSDEKNHASIILGLRLSGATIKVFKHNNMRDLERVLCDGICYGNTKNGGKPWSKVMIIVEGIFSMEGSIVRLPEVVALKKKYKAYLYLDEAHSVGAMGSHGRGVTDYY
;
A
#
# COMPACT_ATOMS: atom_id res chain seq x y z
N LEU A 1 -19.47 0.22 -14.74
CA LEU A 1 -18.00 0.35 -14.76
C LEU A 1 -17.35 -0.63 -13.76
N GLU A 2 -17.73 -0.59 -12.49
CA GLU A 2 -17.19 -1.46 -11.41
C GLU A 2 -17.11 -2.96 -11.76
N LYS A 3 -18.22 -3.58 -12.20
CA LYS A 3 -18.21 -5.00 -12.62
C LYS A 3 -17.21 -5.29 -13.76
N LEU A 4 -16.99 -4.33 -14.66
CA LEU A 4 -16.01 -4.47 -15.73
C LEU A 4 -14.58 -4.38 -15.15
N THR A 5 -14.34 -3.41 -14.26
CA THR A 5 -13.08 -3.26 -13.55
C THR A 5 -12.73 -4.51 -12.75
N ALA A 6 -13.65 -5.05 -11.95
CA ALA A 6 -13.44 -6.27 -11.17
C ALA A 6 -13.05 -7.46 -12.07
N ARG A 7 -13.78 -7.67 -13.18
CA ARG A 7 -13.44 -8.70 -14.18
C ARG A 7 -12.10 -8.45 -14.86
N TYR A 8 -11.78 -7.19 -15.16
CA TYR A 8 -10.51 -6.82 -15.79
C TYR A 8 -9.34 -7.21 -14.92
N PHE A 9 -9.39 -6.93 -13.62
CA PHE A 9 -8.35 -7.30 -12.65
C PHE A 9 -8.42 -8.74 -12.15
N GLY A 10 -9.54 -9.44 -12.39
CA GLY A 10 -9.75 -10.79 -11.83
C GLY A 10 -9.96 -10.80 -10.31
N VAL A 11 -10.54 -9.72 -9.77
CA VAL A 11 -10.84 -9.57 -8.33
C VAL A 11 -12.33 -9.74 -8.05
N GLU A 12 -12.68 -9.99 -6.79
CA GLU A 12 -14.06 -10.26 -6.38
C GLU A 12 -14.99 -9.06 -6.56
N ASP A 13 -14.50 -7.84 -6.29
CA ASP A 13 -15.28 -6.61 -6.38
C ASP A 13 -14.41 -5.39 -6.69
N ALA A 14 -15.03 -4.30 -7.12
CA ALA A 14 -14.36 -3.02 -7.37
C ALA A 14 -15.30 -1.85 -7.09
N ILE A 15 -14.74 -0.73 -6.62
CA ILE A 15 -15.46 0.53 -6.41
C ILE A 15 -14.77 1.61 -7.25
N VAL A 16 -15.54 2.47 -7.91
CA VAL A 16 -15.01 3.54 -8.78
C VAL A 16 -15.21 4.91 -8.17
N PHE A 17 -14.17 5.74 -8.25
CA PHE A 17 -14.19 7.14 -7.83
C PHE A 17 -13.87 8.07 -9.01
N GLY A 18 -14.28 9.34 -8.92
CA GLY A 18 -14.14 10.30 -10.02
C GLY A 18 -12.70 10.69 -10.38
N MET A 19 -11.72 10.40 -9.52
CA MET A 19 -10.30 10.69 -9.79
C MET A 19 -9.36 9.78 -8.98
N GLY A 20 -8.19 9.45 -9.54
CA GLY A 20 -7.18 8.61 -8.87
C GLY A 20 -6.67 9.21 -7.57
N PHE A 21 -6.42 10.53 -7.54
CA PHE A 21 -6.00 11.22 -6.32
C PHE A 21 -7.00 11.04 -5.16
N ALA A 22 -8.30 11.21 -5.43
CA ALA A 22 -9.36 11.04 -4.45
C ALA A 22 -9.52 9.58 -4.02
N THR A 23 -9.25 8.63 -4.92
CA THR A 23 -9.25 7.19 -4.60
C THR A 23 -8.34 6.89 -3.42
N ASN A 24 -7.11 7.43 -3.40
CA ASN A 24 -6.20 7.26 -2.27
C ASN A 24 -6.56 8.20 -1.11
N ALA A 25 -6.68 9.50 -1.39
CA ALA A 25 -6.74 10.53 -0.35
C ALA A 25 -8.02 10.45 0.51
N LEU A 26 -9.16 10.05 -0.07
CA LEU A 26 -10.44 10.02 0.62
C LEU A 26 -10.80 8.63 1.16
N ASN A 27 -10.23 7.54 0.62
CA ASN A 27 -10.56 6.19 1.08
C ASN A 27 -9.55 5.60 2.06
N LEU A 28 -8.27 5.98 2.05
CA LEU A 28 -7.34 5.51 3.08
C LEU A 28 -7.85 5.80 4.52
N PRO A 29 -8.48 6.96 4.81
CA PRO A 29 -9.10 7.21 6.11
C PRO A 29 -10.28 6.31 6.49
N SER A 30 -10.95 5.65 5.53
CA SER A 30 -12.01 4.67 5.85
C SER A 30 -11.44 3.28 6.13
N LEU A 31 -10.26 2.96 5.60
CA LEU A 31 -9.58 1.68 5.79
C LEU A 31 -8.68 1.64 7.03
N LEU A 32 -8.24 2.81 7.50
CA LEU A 32 -7.21 3.00 8.52
C LEU A 32 -7.71 3.94 9.64
N GLY A 33 -7.13 3.81 10.83
CA GLY A 33 -7.47 4.64 11.98
C GLY A 33 -6.35 4.72 13.02
N PRO A 34 -6.57 5.36 14.17
CA PRO A 34 -5.54 5.62 15.19
C PRO A 34 -4.85 4.37 15.77
N ASN A 35 -5.51 3.21 15.70
CA ASN A 35 -4.97 1.91 16.13
C ASN A 35 -4.34 1.10 14.99
N CYS A 36 -4.12 1.69 13.83
CA CYS A 36 -3.46 1.06 12.69
C CYS A 36 -2.01 1.57 12.57
N MET A 37 -1.13 0.71 12.07
CA MET A 37 0.19 1.08 11.60
C MET A 37 0.27 0.94 10.09
N VAL A 38 0.88 1.93 9.45
CA VAL A 38 1.19 1.90 8.03
C VAL A 38 2.70 1.96 7.85
N VAL A 39 3.23 1.12 6.96
CA VAL A 39 4.60 1.19 6.48
C VAL A 39 4.57 1.63 5.01
N SER A 40 4.90 2.89 4.77
CA SER A 40 4.83 3.55 3.45
C SER A 40 6.21 3.65 2.83
N ASP A 41 6.32 3.39 1.52
CA ASP A 41 7.52 3.74 0.77
C ASP A 41 7.73 5.26 0.81
N GLU A 42 8.99 5.71 0.91
CA GLU A 42 9.33 7.13 1.02
C GLU A 42 8.96 7.94 -0.22
N LYS A 43 8.75 7.28 -1.37
CA LYS A 43 8.40 7.93 -2.64
C LYS A 43 6.97 7.71 -3.09
N ASN A 44 6.12 7.21 -2.20
CA ASN A 44 4.69 7.11 -2.49
C ASN A 44 4.08 8.47 -2.86
N HIS A 45 3.13 8.44 -3.77
CA HIS A 45 2.51 9.58 -4.39
C HIS A 45 1.80 10.47 -3.37
N ALA A 46 1.72 11.77 -3.67
CA ALA A 46 1.14 12.78 -2.77
C ALA A 46 -0.30 12.45 -2.34
N SER A 47 -1.08 11.76 -3.18
CA SER A 47 -2.44 11.32 -2.84
C SER A 47 -2.46 10.30 -1.69
N ILE A 48 -1.52 9.34 -1.69
CA ILE A 48 -1.34 8.36 -0.61
C ILE A 48 -0.91 9.09 0.65
N ILE A 49 0.10 9.97 0.55
CA ILE A 49 0.61 10.74 1.69
C ILE A 49 -0.51 11.55 2.35
N LEU A 50 -1.36 12.21 1.55
CA LEU A 50 -2.50 12.96 2.08
C LEU A 50 -3.51 12.03 2.78
N GLY A 51 -3.91 10.93 2.15
CA GLY A 51 -4.85 9.98 2.75
C GLY A 51 -4.34 9.37 4.06
N LEU A 52 -3.03 9.07 4.13
CA LEU A 52 -2.40 8.61 5.36
C LEU A 52 -2.43 9.65 6.47
N ARG A 53 -2.12 10.92 6.16
CA ARG A 53 -2.20 12.01 7.14
C ARG A 53 -3.62 12.19 7.69
N LEU A 54 -4.63 12.07 6.83
CA LEU A 54 -6.04 12.18 7.22
C LEU A 54 -6.55 10.97 8.03
N SER A 55 -5.95 9.79 7.86
CA SER A 55 -6.39 8.56 8.55
C SER A 55 -6.13 8.54 10.07
N GLY A 56 -5.21 9.36 10.56
CA GLY A 56 -4.76 9.31 11.97
C GLY A 56 -3.95 8.07 12.34
N ALA A 57 -3.67 7.16 11.39
CA ALA A 57 -2.83 5.99 11.60
C ALA A 57 -1.40 6.37 11.98
N THR A 58 -0.67 5.44 12.60
CA THR A 58 0.75 5.62 12.84
C THR A 58 1.51 5.27 11.56
N ILE A 59 2.13 6.29 10.96
CA ILE A 59 2.87 6.14 9.70
C ILE A 59 4.35 5.91 10.04
N LYS A 60 4.91 4.85 9.47
CA LYS A 60 6.34 4.59 9.40
C LYS A 60 6.74 4.61 7.93
N VAL A 61 7.91 5.15 7.65
CA VAL A 61 8.44 5.26 6.29
C VAL A 61 9.65 4.34 6.17
N PHE A 62 9.76 3.63 5.06
CA PHE A 62 10.94 2.85 4.72
C PHE A 62 11.59 3.38 3.44
N LYS A 63 12.89 3.16 3.31
CA LYS A 63 13.67 3.61 2.15
C LYS A 63 13.16 2.97 0.86
N HIS A 64 13.14 3.77 -0.20
CA HIS A 64 12.55 3.41 -1.47
C HIS A 64 13.03 2.05 -1.98
N ASN A 65 12.08 1.14 -2.23
CA ASN A 65 12.31 -0.20 -2.78
C ASN A 65 13.34 -1.05 -2.00
N ASN A 66 13.61 -0.73 -0.73
CA ASN A 66 14.59 -1.42 0.11
C ASN A 66 13.92 -2.43 1.05
N MET A 67 13.92 -3.71 0.66
CA MET A 67 13.23 -4.76 1.41
C MET A 67 13.82 -5.03 2.80
N ARG A 68 15.13 -4.79 2.99
CA ARG A 68 15.77 -4.91 4.31
C ARG A 68 15.29 -3.82 5.26
N ASP A 69 15.14 -2.60 4.75
CA ASP A 69 14.62 -1.48 5.54
C ASP A 69 13.12 -1.63 5.80
N LEU A 70 12.34 -2.09 4.82
CA LEU A 70 10.93 -2.45 5.00
C LEU A 70 10.77 -3.48 6.13
N GLU A 71 11.54 -4.58 6.08
CA GLU A 71 11.49 -5.63 7.10
C GLU A 71 11.88 -5.10 8.49
N ARG A 72 12.95 -4.30 8.57
CA ARG A 72 13.38 -3.64 9.82
C ARG A 72 12.25 -2.79 10.39
N VAL A 73 11.66 -1.91 9.59
CA VAL A 73 10.57 -1.00 10.02
C VAL A 73 9.32 -1.78 10.45
N LEU A 74 8.95 -2.84 9.72
CA LEU A 74 7.85 -3.73 10.09
C LEU A 74 8.12 -4.41 11.44
N CYS A 75 9.29 -5.02 11.60
CA CYS A 75 9.69 -5.72 12.80
C CYS A 75 9.67 -4.78 14.00
N ASP A 76 10.36 -3.64 13.93
CA ASP A 76 10.41 -2.64 15.00
C ASP A 76 9.00 -2.15 15.35
N GLY A 77 8.22 -1.79 14.33
CA GLY A 77 6.86 -1.27 14.51
C GLY A 77 5.91 -2.27 15.18
N ILE A 78 6.05 -3.56 14.89
CA ILE A 78 5.25 -4.62 15.52
C ILE A 78 5.74 -4.91 16.94
N CYS A 79 7.05 -5.02 17.13
CA CYS A 79 7.65 -5.34 18.43
C CYS A 79 7.37 -4.27 19.50
N TYR A 80 7.42 -2.98 19.13
CA TYR A 80 7.13 -1.89 20.06
C TYR A 80 5.63 -1.58 20.21
N GLY A 81 4.78 -2.10 19.32
CA GLY A 81 3.34 -1.89 19.34
C GLY A 81 2.93 -0.41 19.19
N ASN A 82 1.68 -0.13 19.51
CA ASN A 82 1.11 1.22 19.42
C ASN A 82 1.57 2.08 20.59
N THR A 83 2.64 2.83 20.40
CA THR A 83 3.21 3.73 21.42
C THR A 83 2.21 4.81 21.87
N LYS A 84 1.26 5.22 21.02
CA LYS A 84 0.20 6.17 21.40
C LYS A 84 -0.88 5.55 22.29
N ASN A 85 -0.93 4.22 22.39
CA ASN A 85 -1.90 3.45 23.16
C ASN A 85 -1.19 2.46 24.10
N GLY A 86 -0.13 2.93 24.76
CA GLY A 86 0.59 2.17 25.80
C GLY A 86 1.27 0.89 25.31
N GLY A 87 1.66 0.81 24.05
CA GLY A 87 2.34 -0.36 23.46
C GLY A 87 1.40 -1.51 23.07
N LYS A 88 0.07 -1.29 23.07
CA LYS A 88 -0.89 -2.33 22.65
C LYS A 88 -0.66 -2.78 21.21
N PRO A 89 -0.98 -4.04 20.87
CA PRO A 89 -0.92 -4.52 19.49
C PRO A 89 -1.74 -3.66 18.53
N TRP A 90 -1.26 -3.54 17.29
CA TRP A 90 -1.98 -2.86 16.23
C TRP A 90 -3.23 -3.65 15.82
N SER A 91 -4.34 -2.94 15.62
CA SER A 91 -5.55 -3.54 15.03
C SER A 91 -5.34 -3.95 13.57
N LYS A 92 -4.51 -3.21 12.84
CA LYS A 92 -4.15 -3.45 11.45
C LYS A 92 -2.75 -2.95 11.18
N VAL A 93 -1.95 -3.74 10.49
CA VAL A 93 -0.66 -3.33 9.92
C VAL A 93 -0.76 -3.41 8.41
N MET A 94 -0.44 -2.32 7.70
CA MET A 94 -0.56 -2.24 6.24
C MET A 94 0.74 -1.73 5.61
N ILE A 95 1.21 -2.42 4.59
CA ILE A 95 2.31 -1.96 3.72
C ILE A 95 1.67 -1.22 2.55
N ILE A 96 2.19 -0.05 2.19
CA ILE A 96 1.69 0.74 1.05
C ILE A 96 2.84 1.05 0.10
N VAL A 97 2.65 0.69 -1.18
CA VAL A 97 3.62 0.87 -2.26
C VAL A 97 2.89 1.18 -3.58
N GLU A 98 3.60 1.79 -4.52
CA GLU A 98 3.17 1.90 -5.92
C GLU A 98 3.75 0.73 -6.74
N GLY A 99 3.04 0.31 -7.79
CA GLY A 99 3.52 -0.67 -8.76
C GLY A 99 4.69 -0.11 -9.58
N ILE A 100 4.44 1.03 -10.24
CA ILE A 100 5.44 1.85 -10.89
C ILE A 100 5.43 3.22 -10.22
N PHE A 101 6.59 3.66 -9.72
CA PHE A 101 6.73 4.96 -9.09
C PHE A 101 6.87 6.05 -10.16
N SER A 102 5.91 6.96 -10.21
CA SER A 102 5.71 7.89 -11.33
C SER A 102 6.92 8.75 -11.70
N MET A 103 7.75 9.12 -10.72
CA MET A 103 8.87 10.05 -10.91
C MET A 103 10.16 9.35 -11.36
N GLU A 104 10.39 8.11 -10.93
CA GLU A 104 11.63 7.38 -11.24
C GLU A 104 11.43 6.26 -12.24
N GLY A 105 10.19 5.82 -12.46
CA GLY A 105 9.88 4.66 -13.29
C GLY A 105 10.37 3.34 -12.70
N SER A 106 10.77 3.32 -11.43
CA SER A 106 11.16 2.10 -10.75
C SER A 106 9.94 1.20 -10.54
N ILE A 107 10.14 -0.11 -10.69
CA ILE A 107 9.12 -1.13 -10.43
C ILE A 107 9.33 -1.67 -9.02
N VAL A 108 8.24 -1.79 -8.26
CA VAL A 108 8.27 -2.39 -6.92
C VAL A 108 8.70 -3.85 -6.97
N ARG A 109 9.51 -4.29 -6.00
CA ARG A 109 9.88 -5.70 -5.81
C ARG A 109 8.71 -6.50 -5.20
N LEU A 110 7.61 -6.60 -5.94
CA LEU A 110 6.32 -7.13 -5.44
C LEU A 110 6.43 -8.53 -4.79
N PRO A 111 7.15 -9.52 -5.35
CA PRO A 111 7.26 -10.84 -4.72
C PRO A 111 7.86 -10.79 -3.31
N GLU A 112 8.84 -9.91 -3.08
CA GLU A 112 9.49 -9.74 -1.78
C GLU A 112 8.59 -8.99 -0.80
N VAL A 113 7.87 -7.96 -1.26
CA VAL A 113 6.85 -7.28 -0.46
C VAL A 113 5.76 -8.26 -0.02
N VAL A 114 5.30 -9.14 -0.92
CA VAL A 114 4.31 -10.18 -0.61
C VAL A 114 4.85 -11.22 0.37
N ALA A 115 6.14 -11.59 0.27
CA ALA A 115 6.77 -12.48 1.25
C ALA A 115 6.78 -11.86 2.66
N LEU A 116 7.17 -10.57 2.77
CA LEU A 116 7.16 -9.84 4.04
C LEU A 116 5.73 -9.63 4.56
N LYS A 117 4.79 -9.27 3.70
CA LYS A 117 3.35 -9.20 4.02
C LYS A 117 2.88 -10.49 4.70
N LYS A 118 3.18 -11.65 4.10
CA LYS A 118 2.80 -12.97 4.64
C LYS A 118 3.51 -13.26 5.97
N LYS A 119 4.83 -13.03 6.04
CA LYS A 119 5.65 -13.25 7.24
C LYS A 119 5.12 -12.48 8.45
N TYR A 120 4.76 -11.21 8.27
CA TYR A 120 4.33 -10.31 9.35
C TYR A 120 2.79 -10.20 9.47
N LYS A 121 2.03 -11.00 8.71
CA LYS A 121 0.55 -10.98 8.66
C LYS A 121 -0.01 -9.57 8.42
N ALA A 122 0.67 -8.79 7.58
CA ALA A 122 0.26 -7.44 7.21
C ALA A 122 -0.71 -7.46 6.03
N TYR A 123 -1.42 -6.35 5.85
CA TYR A 123 -2.14 -6.03 4.62
C TYR A 123 -1.20 -5.37 3.62
N LEU A 124 -1.56 -5.39 2.34
CA LEU A 124 -0.85 -4.70 1.27
C LEU A 124 -1.86 -3.82 0.53
N TYR A 125 -1.55 -2.54 0.42
CA TYR A 125 -2.21 -1.60 -0.48
C TYR A 125 -1.23 -1.32 -1.62
N LEU A 126 -1.63 -1.63 -2.84
CA LEU A 126 -0.81 -1.48 -4.04
C LEU A 126 -1.50 -0.49 -4.96
N ASP A 127 -0.85 0.64 -5.24
CA ASP A 127 -1.33 1.61 -6.21
C ASP A 127 -0.75 1.27 -7.60
N GLU A 128 -1.63 0.95 -8.55
CA GLU A 128 -1.28 0.51 -9.91
C GLU A 128 -1.52 1.62 -10.97
N ALA A 129 -1.61 2.90 -10.57
CA ALA A 129 -1.99 3.99 -11.48
C ALA A 129 -1.09 4.12 -12.72
N HIS A 130 0.21 3.83 -12.60
CA HIS A 130 1.18 3.92 -13.69
C HIS A 130 1.52 2.58 -14.36
N SER A 131 0.98 1.48 -13.87
CA SER A 131 1.30 0.12 -14.34
C SER A 131 0.13 -0.54 -15.04
N VAL A 132 -1.11 -0.27 -14.65
CA VAL A 132 -2.30 -0.75 -15.34
C VAL A 132 -2.37 -0.20 -16.76
N GLY A 133 -2.64 -1.10 -17.71
CA GLY A 133 -2.61 -0.84 -19.14
C GLY A 133 -1.21 -0.86 -19.76
N ALA A 134 -0.13 -0.85 -18.95
CA ALA A 134 1.25 -0.79 -19.42
C ALA A 134 2.06 -2.08 -19.15
N MET A 135 1.73 -2.80 -18.08
CA MET A 135 2.52 -3.94 -17.58
C MET A 135 1.71 -5.23 -17.54
N GLY A 136 2.40 -6.35 -17.71
CA GLY A 136 1.80 -7.69 -17.72
C GLY A 136 1.22 -8.07 -19.08
N SER A 137 1.13 -9.39 -19.35
CA SER A 137 0.66 -9.91 -20.64
C SER A 137 -0.80 -9.54 -20.96
N HIS A 138 -1.61 -9.30 -19.94
CA HIS A 138 -3.00 -8.86 -20.03
C HIS A 138 -3.16 -7.37 -19.71
N GLY A 139 -2.07 -6.66 -19.45
CA GLY A 139 -2.07 -5.24 -19.09
C GLY A 139 -2.57 -4.95 -17.68
N ARG A 140 -2.66 -5.93 -16.77
CA ARG A 140 -3.30 -5.73 -15.46
C ARG A 140 -2.42 -5.05 -14.41
N GLY A 141 -1.20 -4.66 -14.78
CA GLY A 141 -0.25 -4.00 -13.88
C GLY A 141 0.85 -4.92 -13.39
N VAL A 142 1.52 -4.53 -12.31
CA VAL A 142 2.66 -5.29 -11.79
C VAL A 142 2.25 -6.66 -11.24
N THR A 143 1.00 -6.82 -10.84
CA THR A 143 0.43 -8.11 -10.42
C THR A 143 0.34 -9.17 -11.52
N ASP A 144 0.30 -8.77 -12.80
CA ASP A 144 0.32 -9.67 -13.97
C ASP A 144 1.68 -9.69 -14.68
N TYR A 145 2.58 -8.79 -14.29
CA TYR A 145 3.98 -8.79 -14.73
C TYR A 145 4.82 -9.83 -13.99
N TYR A 146 4.56 -10.03 -12.69
CA TYR A 146 5.21 -11.03 -11.84
C TYR A 146 4.40 -12.34 -11.79
#